data_AF-A0A3B9TTP1-F1
#
_entry.id   AF-A0A3B9TTP1-F1
#
_cell.length_a   1.000
_cell.length_b   1.000
_cell.length_c   1.000
_cell.angle_alpha   90.00
_cell.angle_beta   90.00
_cell.angle_gamma   90.00
#
_symmetry.space_group_name_H-M   'P 1'
#
loop_
_entity.id
_entity.type
_entity.pdbx_description
1 polymer ?
#
loop_
_entity_poly.entity_id
_entity_poly.type
_entity_poly.pdbx_seq_one_letter_code
_entity_poly.pdbx_strand_id
1 'polypeptide(L)'
;MLKKSFAGVTMVFGLVLFLLFGAPLPASAGHDEEAAAQRLFDAFVSGLKPETMEMIVDGGPDKNGRVRRIYLDLEGCELGGVRVDRLKIDAPDGTFTPPATGDEKGPDVQEMLDVKASAV
;
A
#
# COMPACT_ATOMS: atom_id res chain seq x y z
N MET A 1 20.81 23.48 -59.74
CA MET A 1 19.68 23.35 -58.80
C MET A 1 19.62 21.89 -58.34
N LEU A 2 20.00 21.60 -57.09
CA LEU A 2 20.08 20.22 -56.57
C LEU A 2 19.24 20.15 -55.29
N LYS A 3 17.97 19.72 -55.40
CA LYS A 3 17.11 19.42 -54.25
C LYS A 3 17.66 18.14 -53.59
N LYS A 4 18.61 18.29 -52.66
CA LYS A 4 19.05 17.18 -51.80
C LYS A 4 17.96 16.93 -50.75
N SER A 5 17.47 15.69 -50.77
CA SER A 5 16.43 15.12 -49.91
C SER A 5 16.67 15.43 -48.44
N PHE A 6 15.80 16.26 -47.84
CA PHE A 6 15.78 16.60 -46.42
C PHE A 6 15.14 15.51 -45.54
N ALA A 7 14.63 14.43 -46.16
CA ALA A 7 13.82 13.40 -45.49
C ALA A 7 14.63 12.47 -44.57
N GLY A 8 15.93 12.28 -44.83
CA GLY A 8 16.76 11.39 -44.01
C GLY A 8 17.06 11.96 -42.62
N VAL A 9 17.20 13.28 -42.49
CA VAL A 9 17.55 13.94 -41.23
C VAL A 9 16.37 13.96 -40.26
N THR A 10 15.15 14.19 -40.76
CA THR A 10 13.92 14.15 -39.94
C THR A 10 13.58 12.75 -39.46
N MET A 11 13.83 11.70 -40.26
CA MET A 11 13.58 10.32 -39.87
C MET A 11 14.53 9.85 -38.74
N VAL A 12 15.81 10.22 -38.81
CA VAL A 12 16.78 9.91 -37.75
C VAL A 12 16.46 10.68 -36.48
N PHE A 13 16.05 11.96 -36.59
CA PHE A 13 15.67 12.77 -35.44
C PHE A 13 14.42 12.21 -34.73
N GLY A 14 13.43 11.73 -35.48
CA GLY A 14 12.24 11.07 -34.92
C GLY A 14 12.57 9.76 -34.21
N LEU A 15 13.48 8.95 -34.76
CA LEU A 15 13.93 7.70 -34.14
C LEU A 15 14.69 7.96 -32.83
N VAL A 16 15.57 8.96 -32.81
CA VAL A 16 16.32 9.35 -31.60
C VAL A 16 15.40 9.90 -30.52
N LEU A 17 14.40 10.71 -30.88
CA LEU A 17 13.41 11.22 -29.92
C LEU A 17 12.56 10.09 -29.32
N PHE A 18 12.16 9.11 -30.14
CA PHE A 18 11.43 7.93 -29.67
C PHE A 18 12.29 7.04 -28.75
N LEU A 19 13.59 6.90 -29.01
CA LEU A 19 14.49 6.16 -28.12
C LEU A 19 14.78 6.90 -26.80
N LEU A 20 14.78 8.24 -26.81
CA LEU A 20 15.02 9.04 -25.60
C LEU A 20 13.78 9.19 -24.70
N PHE A 21 12.56 9.15 -25.26
CA PHE A 21 11.31 9.39 -24.52
C PHE A 21 10.32 8.21 -24.52
N GLY A 22 10.57 7.15 -25.28
CA GLY A 22 9.65 6.01 -25.44
C GLY A 22 9.86 4.86 -24.45
N ALA A 23 10.84 4.96 -23.55
CA ALA A 23 10.98 3.95 -22.50
C ALA A 23 9.82 4.14 -21.49
N PRO A 24 8.96 3.12 -21.29
CA PRO A 24 7.97 3.17 -20.22
C PRO A 24 8.73 3.33 -18.90
N LEU A 25 8.37 4.37 -18.14
CA LEU A 25 8.88 4.53 -16.78
C LEU A 25 8.62 3.22 -16.02
N PRO A 26 9.58 2.69 -15.26
CA PRO A 26 9.34 1.51 -14.45
C PRO A 26 8.23 1.86 -13.45
N ALA A 27 7.06 1.26 -13.63
CA ALA A 27 5.98 1.31 -12.66
C ALA A 27 6.37 0.45 -11.45
N SER A 28 7.31 0.94 -10.62
CA SER A 28 7.77 0.21 -9.43
C SER A 28 6.87 0.39 -8.20
N ALA A 29 5.82 1.21 -8.29
CA ALA A 29 4.95 1.51 -7.16
C ALA A 29 4.22 0.27 -6.61
N GLY A 30 3.86 -0.70 -7.46
CA GLY A 30 3.04 -1.84 -7.05
C GLY A 30 3.74 -2.86 -6.13
N HIS A 31 5.06 -3.06 -6.29
CA HIS A 31 5.77 -4.10 -5.53
C HIS A 31 5.98 -3.70 -4.05
N ASP A 32 6.23 -2.42 -3.81
CA ASP A 32 6.43 -1.90 -2.45
C ASP A 32 5.12 -1.84 -1.67
N GLU A 33 4.01 -1.51 -2.33
CA GLU A 33 2.67 -1.47 -1.74
C GLU A 33 2.18 -2.86 -1.29
N GLU A 34 2.42 -3.90 -2.10
CA GLU A 34 2.03 -5.28 -1.76
C GLU A 34 2.82 -5.80 -0.54
N ALA A 35 4.13 -5.54 -0.50
CA ALA A 35 4.95 -5.89 0.65
C ALA A 35 4.56 -5.11 1.93
N ALA A 36 4.12 -3.85 1.79
CA ALA A 36 3.62 -3.06 2.92
C ALA A 36 2.27 -3.59 3.43
N ALA A 37 1.36 -3.96 2.52
CA ALA A 37 0.08 -4.56 2.86
C ALA A 37 0.26 -5.91 3.58
N GLN A 38 1.20 -6.75 3.14
CA GLN A 38 1.49 -8.03 3.81
C GLN A 38 2.01 -7.81 5.24
N ARG A 39 2.90 -6.83 5.46
CA ARG A 39 3.37 -6.51 6.82
C ARG A 39 2.24 -6.05 7.74
N LEU A 40 1.29 -5.27 7.21
CA LEU A 40 0.11 -4.86 7.95
C LEU A 40 -0.79 -6.06 8.31
N PHE A 41 -0.97 -6.99 7.37
CA PHE A 41 -1.68 -8.25 7.62
C PHE A 41 -1.02 -9.04 8.77
N ASP A 42 0.29 -9.26 8.68
CA ASP A 42 1.04 -10.04 9.67
C ASP A 42 0.97 -9.39 11.06
N ALA A 43 0.95 -8.05 11.12
CA ALA A 43 0.73 -7.32 12.36
C ALA A 43 -0.63 -7.67 12.97
N PHE A 44 -1.73 -7.56 12.22
CA PHE A 44 -3.07 -7.89 12.74
C PHE A 44 -3.17 -9.35 13.20
N VAL A 45 -2.59 -10.31 12.46
CA VAL A 45 -2.57 -11.72 12.87
C VAL A 45 -1.81 -11.90 14.19
N SER A 46 -0.63 -11.29 14.31
CA SER A 46 0.20 -11.45 15.52
C SER A 46 -0.38 -10.74 16.75
N GLY A 47 -0.97 -9.56 16.57
CA GLY A 47 -1.52 -8.75 17.65
C GLY A 47 -2.88 -9.23 18.14
N LEU A 48 -3.73 -9.72 17.25
CA LEU A 48 -5.11 -10.10 17.57
C LEU A 48 -5.33 -11.62 17.64
N LYS A 49 -4.37 -12.43 17.19
CA LYS A 49 -4.46 -13.91 17.18
C LYS A 49 -5.85 -14.45 16.76
N PRO A 50 -6.38 -14.01 15.62
CA PRO A 50 -7.68 -14.45 15.14
C PRO A 50 -7.64 -15.95 14.76
N GLU A 51 -8.79 -16.62 14.79
CA GLU A 51 -8.95 -17.94 14.17
C GLU A 51 -8.98 -17.82 12.64
N THR A 52 -9.70 -16.82 12.15
CA THR A 52 -9.82 -16.50 10.73
C THR A 52 -9.74 -14.99 10.53
N MET A 53 -9.12 -14.56 9.43
CA MET A 53 -9.01 -13.15 9.08
C MET A 53 -9.12 -12.96 7.57
N GLU A 54 -10.03 -12.07 7.16
CA GLU A 54 -10.07 -11.51 5.82
C GLU A 54 -9.69 -10.04 5.88
N MET A 55 -8.78 -9.62 5.00
CA MET A 55 -8.33 -8.24 4.90
C MET A 55 -8.38 -7.78 3.44
N ILE A 56 -9.06 -6.67 3.19
CA ILE A 56 -9.10 -6.01 1.88
C ILE A 56 -8.53 -4.61 2.04
N VAL A 57 -7.52 -4.29 1.25
CA VAL A 57 -6.84 -2.99 1.29
C VAL A 57 -6.86 -2.37 -0.11
N ASP A 58 -7.32 -1.12 -0.21
CA ASP A 58 -7.27 -0.36 -1.46
C ASP A 58 -5.98 0.47 -1.53
N GLY A 59 -4.94 -0.13 -2.11
CA GLY A 59 -3.57 0.42 -2.14
C GLY A 59 -2.90 0.29 -0.77
N GLY A 60 -1.75 -0.38 -0.72
CA GLY A 60 -1.01 -0.60 0.51
C GLY A 60 -0.65 0.71 1.24
N PRO A 61 -0.22 0.62 2.51
CA PRO A 61 0.21 1.79 3.26
C PRO A 61 1.24 2.60 2.48
N ASP A 62 1.04 3.91 2.36
CA ASP A 62 2.03 4.79 1.76
C ASP A 62 3.24 4.98 2.70
N LYS A 63 4.22 5.78 2.28
CA LYS A 63 5.42 6.08 3.06
C LYS A 63 5.14 6.69 4.45
N ASN A 64 3.96 7.26 4.67
CA ASN A 64 3.52 7.83 5.93
C ASN A 64 2.60 6.88 6.71
N GLY A 65 2.40 5.65 6.23
CA GLY A 65 1.50 4.66 6.84
C GLY A 65 0.02 4.91 6.56
N ARG A 66 -0.32 5.81 5.63
CA ARG A 66 -1.71 6.11 5.28
C ARG A 66 -2.23 5.07 4.29
N VAL A 67 -3.43 4.57 4.54
CA VAL A 67 -4.16 3.61 3.72
C VAL A 67 -5.46 4.25 3.26
N ARG A 68 -5.75 4.20 1.95
CA ARG A 68 -6.96 4.85 1.40
C ARG A 68 -8.23 4.24 1.97
N ARG A 69 -8.29 2.91 2.06
CA ARG A 69 -9.34 2.17 2.76
C ARG A 69 -8.87 0.78 3.13
N ILE A 70 -9.31 0.33 4.30
CA ILE A 70 -9.12 -1.05 4.75
C ILE A 70 -10.43 -1.62 5.28
N TYR A 71 -10.70 -2.86 4.91
CA TYR A 71 -11.74 -3.70 5.50
C TYR A 71 -11.08 -4.91 6.16
N LEU A 72 -11.49 -5.20 7.40
CA LEU A 72 -11.08 -6.37 8.18
C LEU A 72 -12.33 -7.09 8.69
N ASP A 73 -12.35 -8.41 8.54
CA ASP A 73 -13.32 -9.31 9.18
C ASP A 73 -12.52 -10.40 9.88
N LEU A 74 -12.59 -10.42 11.22
CA LEU A 74 -11.87 -11.36 12.07
C LEU A 74 -12.88 -12.20 12.86
N GLU A 75 -12.63 -13.50 12.98
CA GLU A 75 -13.36 -14.38 13.90
C GLU A 75 -12.42 -14.88 15.00
N GLY A 76 -12.95 -14.95 16.23
CA GLY A 76 -12.23 -15.45 17.39
C GLY A 76 -10.89 -14.74 17.59
N CYS A 77 -10.92 -13.44 17.89
CA CYS A 77 -9.70 -12.65 18.14
C CYS A 77 -9.56 -12.28 19.61
N GLU A 78 -8.33 -11.96 20.03
CA GLU A 78 -7.98 -11.47 21.36
C GLU A 78 -7.72 -9.96 21.30
N LEU A 79 -8.47 -9.19 22.07
CA LEU A 79 -8.29 -7.74 22.20
C LEU A 79 -8.19 -7.38 23.69
N GLY A 80 -7.04 -6.86 24.13
CA GLY A 80 -6.85 -6.44 25.52
C GLY A 80 -7.08 -7.55 26.55
N GLY A 81 -6.83 -8.81 26.20
CA GLY A 81 -7.09 -9.98 27.05
C GLY A 81 -8.55 -10.48 27.04
N VAL A 82 -9.41 -9.87 26.24
CA VAL A 82 -10.80 -10.31 26.03
C VAL A 82 -10.90 -11.07 24.72
N ARG A 83 -11.60 -12.22 24.76
CA ARG A 83 -11.97 -12.96 23.55
C ARG A 83 -13.16 -12.26 22.88
N VAL A 84 -13.00 -11.91 21.62
CA VAL A 84 -14.04 -11.33 20.78
C VAL A 84 -14.40 -12.34 19.70
N ASP A 85 -15.66 -12.77 19.67
CA ASP A 85 -16.14 -13.80 18.73
C ASP A 85 -16.04 -13.33 17.28
N ARG A 86 -16.35 -12.05 17.02
CA ARG A 86 -16.21 -11.46 15.69
C ARG A 86 -15.92 -9.96 15.76
N LEU A 87 -14.94 -9.50 14.99
CA LEU A 87 -14.57 -8.08 14.87
C LEU A 87 -14.57 -7.69 13.39
N LYS A 88 -15.35 -6.65 13.05
CA LYS A 88 -15.35 -6.06 11.70
C LYS A 88 -14.92 -4.61 11.77
N ILE A 89 -14.03 -4.21 10.87
CA ILE A 89 -13.54 -2.84 10.75
C ILE A 89 -13.67 -2.43 9.29
N ASP A 90 -14.30 -1.28 9.05
CA ASP A 90 -14.26 -0.58 7.76
C ASP A 90 -13.76 0.84 8.04
N ALA A 91 -12.52 1.09 7.65
CA ALA A 91 -11.84 2.36 7.90
C ALA A 91 -11.48 3.03 6.57
N PRO A 92 -12.26 4.04 6.13
CA PRO A 92 -11.82 4.94 5.09
C PRO A 92 -10.76 5.89 5.66
N ASP A 93 -9.68 6.10 4.92
CA ASP A 93 -8.58 7.01 5.28
C ASP A 93 -7.91 6.68 6.63
N GLY A 94 -7.49 5.41 6.79
CA GLY A 94 -6.78 4.95 7.99
C GLY A 94 -5.32 5.39 7.97
N THR A 95 -4.78 5.77 9.13
CA THR A 95 -3.33 6.01 9.29
C THR A 95 -2.79 5.02 10.31
N PHE A 96 -1.79 4.25 9.91
CA PHE A 96 -1.09 3.28 10.73
C PHE A 96 0.36 3.72 10.92
N THR A 97 1.05 3.13 11.90
CA THR A 97 2.46 3.44 12.15
C THR A 97 3.29 3.22 10.87
N PRO A 98 4.08 4.21 10.41
CA PRO A 98 4.80 4.10 9.14
C PRO A 98 5.75 2.90 9.12
N PRO A 99 5.84 2.16 7.98
CA PRO A 99 6.70 0.98 7.88
C PRO A 99 8.20 1.30 8.03
N ALA A 100 8.62 2.55 7.81
CA ALA A 100 10.00 3.00 7.96
C ALA A 100 10.44 3.22 9.42
N THR A 101 9.49 3.36 10.34
CA THR A 101 9.72 3.54 11.79
C THR A 101 9.39 2.29 12.60
N GLY A 102 9.02 1.19 11.93
CA GLY A 102 8.83 -0.10 12.60
C GLY A 102 10.17 -0.63 13.08
N ASP A 103 10.46 -0.51 14.38
CA ASP A 103 11.41 -1.39 15.04
C ASP A 103 11.07 -2.85 14.73
N GLU A 104 12.02 -3.79 14.87
CA GLU A 104 11.93 -5.23 14.52
C GLU A 104 10.66 -5.97 15.04
N LYS A 105 9.85 -5.32 15.88
CA LYS A 105 8.60 -5.80 16.46
C LYS A 105 7.34 -5.59 15.61
N GLY A 106 7.38 -4.80 14.53
CA GLY A 106 6.17 -4.45 13.78
C GLY A 106 5.23 -3.51 14.55
N PRO A 107 4.13 -3.04 13.94
CA PRO A 107 3.26 -2.05 14.56
C PRO A 107 2.40 -2.66 15.69
N ASP A 108 2.30 -1.97 16.81
CA ASP A 108 1.48 -2.39 17.95
C ASP A 108 -0.01 -2.24 17.61
N VAL A 109 -0.66 -3.38 17.39
CA VAL A 109 -2.07 -3.44 16.99
C VAL A 109 -3.00 -2.93 18.09
N GLN A 110 -2.60 -3.01 19.37
CA GLN A 110 -3.44 -2.51 20.46
C GLN A 110 -3.48 -0.97 20.46
N GLU A 111 -2.38 -0.31 20.12
CA GLU A 111 -2.37 1.15 19.92
C GLU A 111 -3.05 1.57 18.60
N MET A 112 -2.95 0.76 17.53
CA MET A 112 -3.66 1.05 16.26
C MET A 112 -5.18 1.02 16.39
N LEU A 113 -5.70 0.21 17.33
CA LEU A 113 -7.13 0.16 17.65
C LEU A 113 -7.57 1.22 18.66
N ASP A 114 -6.63 1.99 19.23
CA ASP A 114 -6.90 3.26 19.93
C ASP A 114 -7.21 4.35 18.88
N VAL A 115 -8.16 4.05 17.99
CA VAL A 115 -8.70 5.00 17.03
C VAL A 115 -9.46 6.03 17.87
N LYS A 116 -8.93 7.25 17.92
CA LYS A 116 -9.67 8.44 18.35
C LYS A 116 -10.82 8.69 17.37
N ALA A 117 -11.89 7.91 17.51
CA ALA A 117 -13.12 8.10 16.77
C ALA A 117 -13.77 9.39 17.28
N SER A 118 -13.55 10.50 16.56
CA SER A 118 -14.34 11.71 16.74
C SER A 118 -15.58 11.58 15.87
N ALA A 119 -16.75 11.48 16.50
CA ALA A 119 -18.01 11.73 15.82
C ALA A 119 -18.09 13.24 15.49
N VAL A 120 -18.51 13.57 14.27
CA VAL A 120 -18.89 14.94 13.86
C VAL A 120 -20.42 15.02 13.85
#